data_AF-A0AAW8W566-F1
#
_entry.id   AF-A0AAW8W566-F1
#
_cell.length_a   1.000
_cell.length_b   1.000
_cell.length_c   1.000
_cell.angle_alpha   90.00
_cell.angle_beta   90.00
_cell.angle_gamma   90.00
#
_symmetry.space_group_name_H-M   'P 1'
#
loop_
_entity.id
_entity.type
_entity.pdbx_description
1 polymer ?
#
loop_
_entity_poly.entity_id
_entity_poly.type
_entity_poly.pdbx_seq_one_letter_code
_entity_poly.pdbx_strand_id
1 'polypeptide(L)' 'MMQIIALFRKSGYKGEYEDFQHVSGTDRDFFVVMSNEQGIKALFRASLMLNAVGFQYVLDDKHVFVENGAEEA' A
#
# COMPACT_ATOMS: atom_id res chain seq x y z
N MET A 1 2.23 -4.61 10.56
CA MET A 1 2.97 -5.09 9.37
C MET A 1 2.66 -6.55 9.00
N MET A 2 3.02 -7.56 9.80
CA MET A 2 2.84 -8.99 9.44
C MET A 2 1.40 -9.37 9.03
N GLN A 3 0.39 -8.78 9.66
CA GLN A 3 -1.03 -9.02 9.36
C GLN A 3 -1.42 -8.57 7.94
N ILE A 4 -0.84 -7.47 7.45
CA ILE A 4 -1.11 -6.93 6.11
C ILE A 4 -0.48 -7.86 5.07
N ILE A 5 0.78 -8.25 5.25
CA ILE A 5 1.45 -9.18 4.34
C ILE A 5 0.70 -10.52 4.26
N ALA A 6 0.20 -11.03 5.38
CA ALA A 6 -0.62 -12.24 5.41
C ALA A 6 -1.92 -12.05 4.61
N LEU A 7 -2.55 -10.88 4.70
CA LEU A 7 -3.77 -10.55 3.97
C LEU A 7 -3.56 -10.50 2.44
N PHE A 8 -2.46 -9.90 1.99
CA PHE A 8 -2.09 -9.88 0.56
C PHE A 8 -1.83 -11.28 0.02
N ARG A 9 -1.06 -12.09 0.76
CA ARG A 9 -0.79 -13.48 0.38
C ARG A 9 -2.07 -14.31 0.28
N LYS A 10 -3.01 -14.14 1.23
CA LYS A 10 -4.32 -14.80 1.18
C LYS A 10 -5.16 -14.38 -0.02
N SER A 11 -4.99 -13.14 -0.48
CA SER A 11 -5.67 -12.60 -1.66
C SER A 11 -4.98 -12.95 -2.99
N GLY A 12 -3.88 -13.71 -2.95
CA GLY A 12 -3.16 -14.16 -4.14
C GLY A 12 -2.14 -13.18 -4.70
N TYR A 13 -1.95 -12.02 -4.05
CA TYR A 13 -0.94 -11.04 -4.47
C TYR A 13 0.46 -11.51 -4.10
N LYS A 14 1.39 -11.37 -5.06
CA LYS A 14 2.81 -11.72 -4.91
C LYS A 14 3.65 -10.55 -5.44
N GLY A 15 4.70 -10.21 -4.72
CA GLY A 15 5.59 -9.12 -5.05
C GLY A 15 6.45 -8.73 -3.85
N GLU A 16 7.34 -7.77 -4.08
CA GLU A 16 8.07 -7.08 -3.03
C GLU A 16 7.22 -5.94 -2.48
N TYR A 17 7.18 -5.81 -1.15
CA TYR A 17 6.47 -4.73 -0.49
C TYR A 17 7.46 -3.61 -0.21
N GLU A 18 7.26 -2.46 -0.83
CA GLU A 18 8.22 -1.35 -0.76
C GLU A 18 7.89 -0.35 0.34
N ASP A 19 6.62 0.03 0.46
CA ASP A 19 6.18 1.04 1.41
C ASP A 19 4.80 0.73 1.98
N PHE A 20 4.57 1.18 3.22
CA PHE A 20 3.31 1.02 3.93
C PHE A 20 2.99 2.30 4.68
N GLN A 21 1.83 2.89 4.35
CA GLN A 21 1.37 4.12 4.96
C GLN A 21 0.01 3.89 5.62
N HIS A 22 -0.17 4.40 6.84
CA HIS A 22 -1.49 4.45 7.47
C HIS A 22 -2.39 5.43 6.75
N VAL A 23 -3.65 5.06 6.55
CA VAL A 23 -4.66 6.00 6.05
C VAL A 23 -5.12 6.87 7.23
N SER A 24 -4.84 8.18 7.16
CA SER A 24 -5.25 9.14 8.18
C SER A 24 -6.76 9.07 8.46
N GLY A 25 -7.13 9.02 9.74
CA GLY A 25 -8.53 8.90 10.17
C GLY A 25 -9.04 7.47 10.34
N THR A 26 -8.20 6.45 10.09
CA THR A 26 -8.57 5.04 10.29
C THR A 26 -7.39 4.21 10.83
N ASP A 27 -7.59 3.52 11.95
CA ASP A 27 -6.55 2.66 12.55
C ASP A 27 -6.38 1.30 11.85
N ARG A 28 -7.22 1.00 10.83
CA ARG A 28 -7.34 -0.33 10.23
C ARG A 28 -7.19 -0.36 8.72
N ASP A 29 -6.93 0.80 8.10
CA ASP A 29 -6.71 0.90 6.66
C ASP A 29 -5.29 1.39 6.36
N PHE A 30 -4.70 0.78 5.34
CA PHE A 30 -3.30 0.96 4.97
C PHE A 30 -3.19 1.11 3.47
N PHE A 31 -2.37 2.06 3.03
CA PHE A 31 -1.82 2.06 1.68
C PHE A 31 -0.55 1.21 1.66
N VAL A 32 -0.42 0.39 0.63
CA VAL A 32 0.70 -0.52 0.46
C VAL A 32 1.21 -0.42 -0.96
N VAL A 33 2.50 -0.18 -1.11
CA VAL A 33 3.19 -0.22 -2.40
C VAL A 33 3.77 -1.60 -2.57
N MET A 34 3.42 -2.23 -3.69
CA MET A 34 3.96 -3.53 -4.05
C MET A 34 4.51 -3.50 -5.47
N SER A 35 5.69 -4.09 -5.64
CA SER A 35 6.38 -4.26 -6.91
C SER A 35 6.27 -5.70 -7.37
N ASN A 36 5.96 -5.91 -8.66
CA ASN A 36 6.01 -7.24 -9.25
C ASN A 36 7.43 -7.60 -9.73
N GLU A 37 7.60 -8.82 -10.24
CA GLU A 37 8.88 -9.33 -10.76
C GLU A 37 9.43 -8.54 -11.96
N GLN A 38 8.58 -7.75 -12.63
CA GLN A 38 8.96 -6.89 -13.75
C GLN A 38 9.35 -5.47 -13.30
N GLY A 39 9.38 -5.21 -11.99
CA GLY A 39 9.66 -3.89 -11.42
C GLY A 39 8.50 -2.90 -11.51
N ILE A 40 7.31 -3.35 -11.93
CA ILE A 40 6.12 -2.49 -11.99
C ILE A 40 5.57 -2.35 -10.57
N LYS A 41 5.45 -1.10 -10.13
CA LYS A 41 4.95 -0.72 -8.81
C LYS A 41 3.47 -0.42 -8.86
N ALA A 42 2.71 -0.86 -7.86
CA ALA A 42 1.29 -0.58 -7.76
C ALA A 42 0.90 -0.24 -6.32
N LEU A 43 -0.07 0.67 -6.20
CA LEU A 43 -0.67 1.04 -4.93
C LEU A 43 -1.90 0.18 -4.66
N PHE A 44 -1.95 -0.33 -3.44
CA PHE A 44 -3.06 -1.09 -2.92
C PHE A 44 -3.59 -0.45 -1.65
N ARG A 45 -4.89 -0.55 -1.41
CA ARG A 45 -5.51 -0.26 -0.13
C ARG A 45 -5.86 -1.57 0.56
N ALA A 46 -5.34 -1.77 1.76
CA ALA A 46 -5.67 -2.91 2.60
C ALA A 46 -6.49 -2.48 3.79
N SER A 47 -7.60 -3.18 4.03
CA SER A 47 -8.45 -2.99 5.20
C SER A 47 -8.39 -4.24 6.08
N LEU A 48 -7.85 -4.08 7.29
CA LEU A 48 -7.86 -5.14 8.30
C LEU A 48 -9.26 -5.34 8.89
N MET A 49 -10.10 -4.31 8.88
CA MET A 49 -11.48 -4.42 9.34
C MET A 49 -12.32 -5.28 8.39
N LEU A 50 -12.15 -5.07 7.08
CA LEU A 50 -12.89 -5.81 6.05
C LEU A 50 -12.18 -7.09 5.61
N ASN A 51 -10.95 -7.34 6.08
CA ASN A 51 -10.07 -8.40 5.58
C ASN A 51 -10.01 -8.41 4.06
N ALA A 52 -9.80 -7.24 3.47
CA ALA A 52 -9.81 -7.05 2.02
C ALA A 52 -8.60 -6.26 1.52
N VAL A 53 -8.16 -6.57 0.31
CA VAL A 53 -7.14 -5.82 -0.43
C VAL A 53 -7.77 -5.33 -1.73
N GLY A 54 -7.76 -4.01 -1.93
CA GLY A 54 -8.20 -3.35 -3.15
C GLY A 54 -7.00 -2.81 -3.93
N PHE A 55 -6.94 -3.13 -5.23
CA PHE A 55 -6.04 -2.44 -6.14
C PHE A 55 -6.52 -1.00 -6.34
N GLN A 56 -5.60 -0.03 -6.28
CA GLN A 56 -5.90 1.37 -6.54
C GLN A 56 -5.45 1.76 -7.96
N TYR A 57 -4.15 1.80 -8.20
CA TYR A 57 -3.57 2.13 -9.51
C TYR A 57 -2.09 1.71 -9.60
N VAL A 58 -1.57 1.58 -10.81
CA VAL A 58 -0.13 1.40 -11.08
C VAL A 58 0.57 2.73 -10.86
N LEU A 59 1.70 2.71 -10.16
CA LEU A 59 2.57 3.88 -10.02
C LEU A 59 3.39 4.01 -11.31
N ASP A 60 3.25 5.12 -12.02
CA ASP A 60 4.20 5.49 -13.08
C ASP A 60 5.44 6.15 -12.46
N ASP A 61 6.52 6.25 -13.24
CA ASP A 61 7.81 6.87 -12.85
C ASP A 61 7.67 8.32 -12.32
N LYS A 62 6.49 8.95 -12.41
CA LYS A 62 6.23 10.32 -11.97
C LYS A 62 5.39 10.44 -10.70
N HIS A 63 4.95 9.32 -10.11
CA HIS A 63 4.19 9.35 -8.87
C HIS A 63 5.08 9.42 -7.63
N VAL A 64 5.28 10.65 -7.13
CA VAL A 64 5.92 10.92 -5.84
C VAL A 64 4.88 10.77 -4.74
N PHE A 65 5.17 9.93 -3.73
CA PHE A 65 4.42 9.95 -2.48
C PHE A 65 4.54 11.35 -1.89
N VAL A 66 3.40 12.01 -1.63
CA VAL A 66 3.43 13.19 -0.77
C VAL A 66 3.80 12.67 0.61
N GLU A 67 5.10 12.68 0.91
CA GLU A 67 5.56 12.73 2.29
C GLU A 67 4.85 13.96 2.87
N ASN A 68 4.02 13.76 3.90
CA ASN A 68 3.50 14.89 4.66
C ASN A 68 4.70 15.58 5.30
N GLY A 69 5.33 16.46 4.54
CA GLY A 69 6.15 17.54 5.06
C GLY A 69 5.20 18.42 5.86
N ALA A 70 5.09 18.12 7.15
CA ALA A 70 4.75 19.11 8.14
C ALA A 70 5.86 20.18 8.11
N GLU A 71 5.78 21.07 7.14
CA GLU A 71 6.49 22.35 7.16
C GLU A 71 5.40 23.40 7.34
N GLU A 72 4.96 23.55 8.59
CA GLU A 72 4.22 24.72 9.03
C GLU A 72 5.15 25.92 8.87
N ALA A 73 4.77 26.81 7.95
CA ALA A 73 5.37 28.12 7.75
C ALA A 73 4.92 29.13 8.83
#